data_AF-A0A660QH93-F1
#
_entry.id   AF-A0A660QH93-F1
#
_cell.length_a   1.000
_cell.length_b   1.000
_cell.length_c   1.000
_cell.angle_alpha   90.00
_cell.angle_beta   90.00
_cell.angle_gamma   90.00
#
_symmetry.space_group_name_H-M   'P 1'
#
loop_
_entity.id
_entity.type
_entity.pdbx_description
1 polymer ?
#
loop_
_entity_poly.entity_id
_entity_poly.type
_entity_poly.pdbx_seq_one_letter_code
_entity_poly.pdbx_strand_id
1 'polypeptide(L)'
;TDFESKVRRLFFDLKKRWGNVPFEVVNDGEVTALAGSMSMGANAVLGLAMGTSEAVGYVTPEGNITPWLNELAFAPVDYREDAPADEWSGDLGCGVQYFSQQAVARLVPLAGIELPADMPFPEQLVEVQKCMADGDERAVKIYSTIGTYLGYSIAHYAEFYTIRKMLLLGRVTSGEGGSIIIEKANEVLAAEFPELAEKIEIVTPNEKDKRHGQAVAAASLPSVRQNDFGQ
;
A
#
# COMPACT_ATOMS: atom_id res chain seq x y z
N THR A 1 10.25 26.18 -22.41
CA THR A 1 9.23 26.36 -21.35
C THR A 1 9.90 26.14 -20.01
N ASP A 2 9.31 26.61 -18.91
CA ASP A 2 9.81 26.30 -17.56
C ASP A 2 9.92 24.78 -17.31
N PHE A 3 9.07 23.97 -17.96
CA PHE A 3 9.16 22.52 -17.94
C PHE A 3 10.54 22.01 -18.42
N GLU A 4 10.98 22.40 -19.62
CA GLU A 4 12.26 21.94 -20.18
C GLU A 4 13.47 22.43 -19.38
N SER A 5 13.46 23.69 -18.92
CA SER A 5 14.62 24.29 -18.27
C SER A 5 14.71 24.05 -16.76
N LYS A 6 13.59 23.83 -16.07
CA LYS A 6 13.55 23.71 -14.59
C LYS A 6 13.00 22.38 -14.10
N VAL A 7 11.89 21.90 -14.67
CA VAL A 7 11.19 20.70 -14.15
C VAL A 7 11.90 19.42 -14.58
N ARG A 8 12.12 19.24 -15.88
CA ARG A 8 12.78 18.06 -16.45
C ARG A 8 14.17 17.82 -15.88
N ARG A 9 14.85 18.91 -15.50
CA ARG A 9 16.22 18.89 -14.97
C ARG A 9 16.31 18.88 -13.45
N LEU A 10 15.19 18.95 -12.74
CA LEU A 10 15.15 19.18 -11.28
C LEU A 10 16.14 18.31 -10.50
N PHE A 11 16.08 17.00 -10.69
CA PHE A 11 16.94 16.06 -9.95
C PHE A 11 18.42 16.14 -10.35
N PHE A 12 18.72 16.39 -11.63
CA PHE A 12 20.09 16.59 -12.09
C PHE A 12 20.71 17.87 -11.50
N ASP A 13 19.91 18.93 -11.45
CA ASP A 13 20.36 20.23 -10.93
C ASP A 13 20.49 20.19 -9.39
N LEU A 14 19.62 19.44 -8.69
CA LEU A 14 19.79 19.12 -7.27
C LEU A 14 21.09 18.35 -7.01
N LYS A 15 21.36 17.28 -7.78
CA LYS A 15 22.61 16.51 -7.69
C LYS A 15 23.84 17.40 -7.89
N LYS A 16 23.83 18.29 -8.88
CA LYS A 16 24.91 19.26 -9.12
C LYS A 16 25.09 20.20 -7.93
N ARG A 17 23.99 20.70 -7.36
CA ARG A 17 24.00 21.62 -6.22
C ARG A 17 24.51 20.96 -4.93
N TRP A 18 24.34 19.65 -4.78
CA TRP A 18 24.87 18.87 -3.66
C TRP A 18 26.26 18.27 -3.93
N GLY A 19 27.01 18.81 -4.90
CA GLY A 19 28.40 18.39 -5.14
C GLY A 19 28.55 17.06 -5.88
N ASN A 20 27.55 16.65 -6.66
CA ASN A 20 27.56 15.41 -7.44
C ASN A 20 27.71 14.12 -6.62
N VAL A 21 27.17 14.09 -5.39
CA VAL A 21 27.05 12.86 -4.59
C VAL A 21 26.27 11.76 -5.34
N PRO A 22 26.47 10.46 -5.01
CA PRO A 22 25.54 9.40 -5.41
C PRO A 22 24.10 9.81 -5.09
N PHE A 23 23.22 9.68 -6.07
CA PHE A 23 21.88 10.29 -6.01
C PHE A 23 20.92 9.40 -6.79
N GLU A 24 19.92 8.89 -6.08
CA GLU A 24 18.85 8.06 -6.62
C GLU A 24 17.50 8.66 -6.24
N VAL A 25 16.51 8.50 -7.11
CA VAL A 25 15.13 8.94 -6.88
C VAL A 25 14.23 7.74 -7.02
N VAL A 26 13.41 7.53 -6.01
CA VAL A 26 12.50 6.40 -5.93
C VAL A 26 11.18 6.87 -5.33
N ASN A 27 10.10 6.16 -5.65
CA ASN A 27 8.80 6.39 -5.04
C ASN A 27 8.81 5.98 -3.55
N ASP A 28 8.00 6.63 -2.73
CA ASP A 28 7.92 6.40 -1.28
C ASP A 28 7.31 5.03 -0.93
N GLY A 29 6.41 4.51 -1.76
CA GLY A 29 5.91 3.14 -1.69
C GLY A 29 7.03 2.10 -1.76
N GLU A 30 7.95 2.24 -2.73
CA GLU A 30 9.13 1.36 -2.87
C GLU A 30 10.01 1.38 -1.63
N VAL A 31 10.30 2.58 -1.11
CA VAL A 31 11.10 2.76 0.10
C VAL A 31 10.42 2.11 1.31
N THR A 32 9.09 2.17 1.37
CA THR A 32 8.29 1.56 2.43
C THR A 32 8.36 0.04 2.37
N ALA A 33 8.17 -0.54 1.18
CA ALA A 33 8.29 -1.99 0.97
C ALA A 33 9.71 -2.47 1.28
N LEU A 34 10.73 -1.72 0.85
CA LEU A 34 12.14 -2.03 1.14
C LEU A 34 12.44 -1.98 2.64
N ALA A 35 11.99 -0.94 3.35
CA ALA A 35 12.16 -0.85 4.79
C ALA A 35 11.49 -2.04 5.53
N GLY A 36 10.29 -2.43 5.09
CA GLY A 36 9.59 -3.60 5.61
C GLY A 36 10.35 -4.89 5.35
N SER A 37 10.82 -5.08 4.12
CA SER A 37 11.65 -6.23 3.71
C SER A 37 12.92 -6.36 4.55
N MET A 38 13.66 -5.25 4.73
CA MET A 38 14.89 -5.21 5.53
C MET A 38 14.63 -5.53 7.00
N SER A 39 13.56 -4.97 7.60
CA SER A 39 13.20 -5.22 8.99
C SER A 39 12.81 -6.69 9.23
N MET A 40 12.04 -7.28 8.31
CA MET A 40 11.63 -8.69 8.40
C MET A 40 12.74 -9.68 8.03
N GLY A 41 13.82 -9.23 7.40
CA GLY A 41 14.84 -10.12 6.83
C GLY A 41 14.26 -11.03 5.74
N ALA A 42 13.26 -10.54 4.99
CA ALA A 42 12.51 -11.31 3.99
C ALA A 42 12.33 -10.51 2.69
N ASN A 43 12.47 -11.20 1.56
CA ASN A 43 12.29 -10.64 0.21
C ASN A 43 10.95 -11.07 -0.39
N ALA A 44 10.67 -10.69 -1.65
CA ALA A 44 9.39 -10.94 -2.31
C ALA A 44 8.22 -10.33 -1.51
N VAL A 45 8.36 -9.04 -1.18
CA VAL A 45 7.44 -8.28 -0.33
C VAL A 45 6.66 -7.31 -1.21
N LEU A 46 5.33 -7.44 -1.20
CA LEU A 46 4.44 -6.41 -1.73
C LEU A 46 3.89 -5.61 -0.55
N GLY A 47 4.23 -4.33 -0.45
CA GLY A 47 3.72 -3.43 0.57
C GLY A 47 2.48 -2.71 0.08
N LEU A 48 1.39 -2.76 0.85
CA LEU A 48 0.13 -2.08 0.56
C LEU A 48 -0.27 -1.17 1.73
N ALA A 49 -0.25 0.13 1.47
CA ALA A 49 -0.64 1.14 2.43
C ALA A 49 -2.08 1.62 2.19
N MET A 50 -2.99 1.31 3.12
CA MET A 50 -4.38 1.75 3.10
C MET A 50 -4.56 3.00 3.97
N GLY A 51 -4.43 4.16 3.34
CA GLY A 51 -4.43 5.47 3.98
C GLY A 51 -5.53 6.37 3.46
N THR A 52 -5.19 7.66 3.28
CA THR A 52 -6.05 8.61 2.55
C THR A 52 -6.24 8.15 1.10
N SER A 53 -5.21 7.55 0.52
CA SER A 53 -5.22 6.84 -0.75
C SER A 53 -4.65 5.42 -0.54
N GLU A 54 -4.61 4.64 -1.61
CA GLU A 54 -3.77 3.45 -1.73
C GLU A 54 -2.36 3.85 -2.18
N ALA A 55 -1.33 3.20 -1.62
CA ALA A 55 0.03 3.26 -2.13
C ALA A 55 0.67 1.87 -2.05
N VAL A 56 1.44 1.49 -3.08
CA VAL A 56 2.09 0.18 -3.17
C VAL A 56 3.58 0.31 -3.46
N GLY A 57 4.36 -0.61 -2.93
CA GLY A 57 5.75 -0.81 -3.33
C GLY A 57 6.12 -2.29 -3.38
N TYR A 58 7.16 -2.65 -4.13
CA TYR A 58 7.53 -4.05 -4.33
C TYR A 58 9.03 -4.31 -4.20
N VAL A 59 9.38 -5.31 -3.39
CA VAL A 59 10.73 -5.85 -3.30
C VAL A 59 10.77 -7.22 -3.95
N THR A 60 11.64 -7.41 -4.94
CA THR A 60 11.78 -8.67 -5.67
C THR A 60 12.30 -9.81 -4.79
N PRO A 61 12.24 -11.08 -5.24
CA PRO A 61 12.85 -12.20 -4.51
C PRO A 61 14.35 -12.04 -4.23
N GLU A 62 15.06 -11.29 -5.06
CA GLU A 62 16.49 -10.97 -4.92
C GLU A 62 16.76 -9.82 -3.95
N GLY A 63 15.72 -9.15 -3.44
CA GLY A 63 15.86 -8.04 -2.49
C GLY A 63 16.05 -6.68 -3.14
N ASN A 64 15.70 -6.52 -4.42
CA ASN A 64 15.81 -5.27 -5.14
C ASN A 64 14.46 -4.54 -5.21
N ILE A 65 14.49 -3.22 -5.32
CA ILE A 65 13.37 -2.45 -5.85
C ILE A 65 13.45 -2.40 -7.38
N THR A 66 12.32 -2.20 -8.06
CA THR A 66 12.27 -2.17 -9.52
C THR A 66 12.10 -0.73 -10.04
N PRO A 67 12.40 -0.47 -11.33
CA PRO A 67 12.02 0.78 -11.97
C PRO A 67 10.53 0.81 -12.36
N TRP A 68 9.72 -0.14 -11.89
CA TRP A 68 8.30 -0.19 -12.23
C TRP A 68 7.54 0.91 -11.51
N LEU A 69 6.45 1.33 -12.13
CA LEU A 69 5.47 2.19 -11.49
C LEU A 69 4.45 1.27 -10.83
N ASN A 70 4.63 0.96 -9.55
CA ASN A 70 3.71 0.12 -8.77
C ASN A 70 2.47 0.91 -8.31
N GLU A 71 1.86 1.66 -9.23
CA GLU A 71 0.71 2.54 -8.96
C GLU A 71 -0.61 1.75 -8.97
N LEU A 72 -0.70 0.76 -8.08
CA LEU A 72 -1.87 -0.13 -8.01
C LEU A 72 -3.15 0.59 -7.54
N ALA A 73 -3.02 1.81 -7.01
CA ALA A 73 -4.15 2.70 -6.76
C ALA A 73 -5.06 2.89 -7.99
N PHE A 74 -4.50 2.88 -9.20
CA PHE A 74 -5.25 2.98 -10.46
C PHE A 74 -5.38 1.64 -11.19
N ALA A 75 -4.85 0.54 -10.64
CA ALA A 75 -5.04 -0.77 -11.24
C ALA A 75 -6.48 -1.26 -10.98
N PRO A 76 -7.13 -1.92 -11.96
CA PRO A 76 -8.47 -2.45 -11.77
C PRO A 76 -8.45 -3.66 -10.82
N VAL A 77 -9.31 -3.62 -9.81
CA VAL A 77 -9.51 -4.72 -8.85
C VAL A 77 -10.98 -5.19 -8.78
N ASP A 78 -11.91 -4.39 -9.31
CA ASP A 78 -13.30 -4.76 -9.53
C ASP A 78 -13.67 -4.57 -11.00
N TYR A 79 -14.02 -5.66 -11.68
CA TYR A 79 -14.29 -5.69 -13.11
C TYR A 79 -15.75 -5.44 -13.48
N ARG A 80 -16.61 -5.10 -12.52
CA ARG A 80 -18.03 -4.82 -12.81
C ARG A 80 -18.18 -3.56 -13.65
N GLU A 81 -19.15 -3.58 -14.57
CA GLU A 81 -19.46 -2.44 -15.44
C GLU A 81 -19.97 -1.22 -14.66
N ASP A 82 -20.52 -1.43 -13.46
CA ASP A 82 -21.03 -0.39 -12.56
C ASP A 82 -20.11 -0.14 -11.35
N ALA A 83 -18.84 -0.53 -11.46
CA ALA A 83 -17.85 -0.30 -10.42
C ALA A 83 -17.70 1.23 -10.14
N PRO A 84 -17.38 1.62 -8.90
CA PRO A 84 -17.05 3.00 -8.54
C PRO A 84 -15.98 3.59 -9.46
N ALA A 85 -16.22 4.81 -9.91
CA ALA A 85 -15.22 5.58 -10.64
C ALA A 85 -14.23 6.24 -9.67
N ASP A 86 -12.95 6.24 -10.03
CA ASP A 86 -11.99 7.16 -9.44
C ASP A 86 -12.28 8.61 -9.87
N GLU A 87 -12.33 9.54 -8.92
CA GLU A 87 -12.68 10.93 -9.20
C GLU A 87 -11.65 11.66 -10.04
N TRP A 88 -10.40 11.19 -10.06
CA TRP A 88 -9.31 11.85 -10.75
C TRP A 88 -9.12 11.32 -12.17
N SER A 89 -9.06 9.99 -12.36
CA SER A 89 -8.89 9.38 -13.68
C SER A 89 -10.20 9.10 -14.41
N GLY A 90 -11.31 8.90 -13.67
CA GLY A 90 -12.59 8.45 -14.21
C GLY A 90 -12.65 6.95 -14.50
N ASP A 91 -11.57 6.20 -14.24
CA ASP A 91 -11.52 4.75 -14.43
C ASP A 91 -12.37 4.03 -13.37
N LEU A 92 -12.99 2.92 -13.76
CA LEU A 92 -13.88 2.16 -12.89
C LEU A 92 -13.11 1.04 -12.18
N GLY A 93 -13.45 0.81 -10.91
CA GLY A 93 -12.97 -0.36 -10.18
C GLY A 93 -11.51 -0.29 -9.76
N CYS A 94 -10.89 0.90 -9.77
CA CYS A 94 -9.50 1.10 -9.38
C CYS A 94 -9.27 0.80 -7.89
N GLY A 95 -8.09 0.26 -7.57
CA GLY A 95 -7.71 -0.12 -6.20
C GLY A 95 -7.97 0.95 -5.14
N VAL A 96 -7.76 2.23 -5.46
CA VAL A 96 -7.98 3.36 -4.53
C VAL A 96 -9.42 3.42 -4.00
N GLN A 97 -10.40 2.93 -4.77
CA GLN A 97 -11.81 2.86 -4.37
C GLN A 97 -12.09 1.75 -3.34
N TYR A 98 -11.14 0.82 -3.11
CA TYR A 98 -11.27 -0.40 -2.31
C TYR A 98 -10.24 -0.48 -1.17
N PHE A 99 -9.07 0.13 -1.33
CA PHE A 99 -7.94 0.04 -0.39
C PHE A 99 -7.53 1.40 0.19
N SER A 100 -8.52 2.25 0.47
CA SER A 100 -8.32 3.57 1.09
C SER A 100 -9.49 3.93 2.02
N GLN A 101 -9.41 5.10 2.65
CA GLN A 101 -10.52 5.70 3.41
C GLN A 101 -11.80 5.86 2.57
N GLN A 102 -11.67 5.98 1.26
CA GLN A 102 -12.81 6.07 0.35
C GLN A 102 -13.65 4.79 0.32
N ALA A 103 -13.00 3.63 0.41
CA ALA A 103 -13.69 2.35 0.52
C ALA A 103 -14.56 2.29 1.79
N VAL A 104 -13.99 2.75 2.91
CA VAL A 104 -14.71 2.83 4.20
C VAL A 104 -15.92 3.77 4.07
N ALA A 105 -15.72 4.98 3.55
CA ALA A 105 -16.80 5.96 3.38
C ALA A 105 -17.93 5.45 2.47
N ARG A 106 -17.61 4.70 1.41
CA ARG A 106 -18.60 4.06 0.53
C ARG A 106 -19.39 2.95 1.23
N LEU A 107 -18.74 2.21 2.13
CA LEU A 107 -19.35 1.09 2.85
C LEU A 107 -20.15 1.50 4.08
N VAL A 108 -19.85 2.65 4.71
CA VAL A 108 -20.59 3.21 5.87
C VAL A 108 -22.12 3.20 5.68
N PRO A 109 -22.68 3.82 4.63
CA PRO A 109 -24.13 3.84 4.44
C PRO A 109 -24.69 2.45 4.13
N LEU A 110 -23.93 1.60 3.43
CA LEU A 110 -24.34 0.22 3.10
C LEU A 110 -24.36 -0.69 4.33
N ALA A 111 -23.52 -0.41 5.33
CA ALA A 111 -23.52 -1.07 6.62
C ALA A 111 -24.61 -0.56 7.56
N GLY A 112 -25.35 0.50 7.18
CA GLY A 112 -26.39 1.12 7.99
C GLY A 112 -25.84 1.96 9.15
N ILE A 113 -24.63 2.52 9.00
CA ILE A 113 -24.08 3.51 9.92
C ILE A 113 -24.44 4.90 9.39
N GLU A 114 -25.15 5.68 10.19
CA GLU A 114 -25.56 7.04 9.82
C GLU A 114 -24.50 8.04 10.29
N LEU A 115 -23.88 8.72 9.33
CA LEU A 115 -22.95 9.83 9.57
C LEU A 115 -23.39 11.07 8.78
N PRO A 116 -23.00 12.29 9.18
CA PRO A 116 -23.24 13.49 8.40
C PRO A 116 -22.70 13.36 6.96
N ALA A 117 -23.51 13.78 5.98
CA ALA A 117 -23.19 13.59 4.57
C ALA A 117 -21.92 14.35 4.11
N ASP A 118 -21.58 15.44 4.80
CA ASP A 118 -20.42 16.28 4.56
C ASP A 118 -19.21 15.93 5.44
N MET A 119 -19.32 14.87 6.27
CA MET A 119 -18.22 14.43 7.12
C MET A 119 -17.04 13.96 6.25
N PRO A 120 -15.83 14.52 6.43
CA PRO A 120 -14.65 14.10 5.68
C PRO A 120 -14.33 12.60 5.89
N PHE A 121 -13.86 11.91 4.85
CA PHE A 121 -13.49 10.48 4.94
C PHE A 121 -12.52 10.15 6.09
N PRO A 122 -11.51 10.99 6.42
CA PRO A 122 -10.66 10.75 7.57
C PRO A 122 -11.41 10.68 8.91
N GLU A 123 -12.49 11.46 9.06
CA GLU A 123 -13.34 11.51 10.25
C GLU A 123 -14.34 10.35 10.26
N GLN A 124 -14.90 10.00 9.10
CA GLN A 124 -15.75 8.81 8.97
C GLN A 124 -15.01 7.52 9.37
N LEU A 125 -13.74 7.37 8.96
CA LEU A 125 -12.91 6.26 9.40
C LEU A 125 -12.77 6.23 10.93
N VAL A 126 -12.60 7.38 11.58
CA VAL A 126 -12.50 7.46 13.04
C VAL A 126 -13.81 7.01 13.70
N GLU A 127 -14.97 7.41 13.17
CA GLU A 127 -16.26 6.94 13.69
C GLU A 127 -16.44 5.43 13.50
N VAL A 128 -16.07 4.87 12.35
CA VAL A 128 -16.08 3.41 12.13
C VAL A 128 -15.14 2.68 13.09
N GLN A 129 -13.98 3.25 13.39
CA GLN A 129 -13.05 2.69 14.37
C GLN A 129 -13.61 2.73 15.80
N LYS A 130 -14.35 3.78 16.17
CA LYS A 130 -15.07 3.84 17.45
C LYS A 130 -16.17 2.78 17.50
N CYS A 131 -17.00 2.68 16.46
CA CYS A 131 -18.01 1.63 16.36
C CYS A 131 -17.41 0.22 16.53
N MET A 132 -16.25 -0.02 15.92
CA MET A 132 -15.53 -1.29 16.08
C MET A 132 -15.08 -1.52 17.52
N ALA A 133 -14.48 -0.51 18.17
CA ALA A 133 -14.05 -0.59 19.56
C ALA A 133 -15.23 -0.79 20.54
N ASP A 134 -16.42 -0.30 20.20
CA ASP A 134 -17.66 -0.48 20.95
C ASP A 134 -18.36 -1.82 20.66
N GLY A 135 -17.81 -2.65 19.76
CA GLY A 135 -18.35 -3.97 19.41
C GLY A 135 -19.54 -3.94 18.44
N ASP A 136 -19.71 -2.88 17.66
CA ASP A 136 -20.78 -2.77 16.66
C ASP A 136 -20.53 -3.68 15.46
N GLU A 137 -21.39 -4.69 15.27
CA GLU A 137 -21.30 -5.64 14.16
C GLU A 137 -21.36 -4.98 12.77
N ARG A 138 -21.91 -3.77 12.65
CA ARG A 138 -21.91 -3.02 11.38
C ARG A 138 -20.50 -2.63 10.95
N ALA A 139 -19.64 -2.26 11.89
CA ALA A 139 -18.24 -1.97 11.60
C ALA A 139 -17.49 -3.24 11.15
N VAL A 140 -17.78 -4.39 11.78
CA VAL A 140 -17.23 -5.69 11.40
C VAL A 140 -17.55 -6.01 9.93
N LYS A 141 -18.77 -5.71 9.46
CA LYS A 141 -19.15 -5.91 8.05
C LYS A 141 -18.30 -5.09 7.09
N ILE A 142 -18.01 -3.83 7.42
CA ILE A 142 -17.16 -2.96 6.58
C ILE A 142 -15.76 -3.57 6.44
N TYR A 143 -15.10 -3.89 7.56
CA TYR A 143 -13.77 -4.49 7.55
C TYR A 143 -13.75 -5.86 6.88
N SER A 144 -14.79 -6.67 7.08
CA SER A 144 -14.92 -7.97 6.42
C SER A 144 -15.00 -7.83 4.91
N THR A 145 -15.80 -6.87 4.42
CA THR A 145 -15.91 -6.58 2.98
C THR A 145 -14.58 -6.12 2.39
N ILE A 146 -13.85 -5.23 3.06
CA ILE A 146 -12.50 -4.80 2.63
C ILE A 146 -11.54 -6.00 2.61
N GLY A 147 -11.59 -6.88 3.61
CA GLY A 147 -10.80 -8.11 3.63
C GLY A 147 -11.12 -9.06 2.47
N THR A 148 -12.40 -9.19 2.09
CA THR A 148 -12.78 -9.95 0.89
C THR A 148 -12.19 -9.34 -0.38
N TYR A 149 -12.28 -8.02 -0.55
CA TYR A 149 -11.65 -7.33 -1.68
C TYR A 149 -10.15 -7.60 -1.74
N LEU A 150 -9.49 -7.52 -0.58
CA LEU A 150 -8.06 -7.76 -0.46
C LEU A 150 -7.68 -9.19 -0.85
N GLY A 151 -8.43 -10.20 -0.40
CA GLY A 151 -8.14 -11.61 -0.74
C GLY A 151 -8.12 -11.87 -2.25
N TYR A 152 -9.15 -11.40 -2.97
CA TYR A 152 -9.19 -11.50 -4.43
C TYR A 152 -8.10 -10.66 -5.11
N SER A 153 -7.81 -9.47 -4.58
CA SER A 153 -6.78 -8.59 -5.15
C SER A 153 -5.38 -9.14 -4.96
N ILE A 154 -5.08 -9.81 -3.84
CA ILE A 154 -3.79 -10.50 -3.65
C ILE A 154 -3.61 -11.59 -4.72
N ALA A 155 -4.65 -12.37 -5.01
CA ALA A 155 -4.60 -13.38 -6.07
C ALA A 155 -4.36 -12.74 -7.45
N HIS A 156 -5.04 -11.63 -7.74
CA HIS A 156 -4.80 -10.86 -8.97
C HIS A 156 -3.37 -10.32 -9.05
N TYR A 157 -2.86 -9.71 -7.97
CA TYR A 157 -1.49 -9.19 -7.92
C TYR A 157 -0.45 -10.31 -8.07
N ALA A 158 -0.71 -11.51 -7.56
CA ALA A 158 0.18 -12.66 -7.71
C ALA A 158 0.37 -13.13 -9.17
N GLU A 159 -0.46 -12.68 -10.12
CA GLU A 159 -0.24 -12.91 -11.56
C GLU A 159 0.93 -12.08 -12.12
N PHE A 160 1.24 -10.95 -11.49
CA PHE A 160 2.27 -10.00 -11.94
C PHE A 160 3.48 -9.96 -11.01
N TYR A 161 3.29 -10.28 -9.74
CA TYR A 161 4.30 -10.19 -8.69
C TYR A 161 4.56 -11.56 -8.08
N THR A 162 5.85 -11.88 -7.83
CA THR A 162 6.17 -12.99 -6.92
C THR A 162 6.05 -12.49 -5.50
N ILE A 163 4.99 -12.90 -4.81
CA ILE A 163 4.67 -12.47 -3.45
C ILE A 163 4.92 -13.63 -2.48
N ARG A 164 5.69 -13.38 -1.42
CA ARG A 164 5.80 -14.27 -0.25
C ARG A 164 5.23 -13.60 1.00
N LYS A 165 5.34 -12.27 1.08
CA LYS A 165 4.85 -11.46 2.19
C LYS A 165 4.01 -10.31 1.63
N MET A 166 2.77 -10.19 2.10
CA MET A 166 1.93 -9.02 1.84
C MET A 166 1.97 -8.12 3.08
N LEU A 167 2.73 -7.02 3.01
CA LEU A 167 2.87 -6.09 4.12
C LEU A 167 1.74 -5.06 4.10
N LEU A 168 0.81 -5.18 5.04
CA LEU A 168 -0.30 -4.25 5.21
C LEU A 168 0.02 -3.17 6.22
N LEU A 169 -0.21 -1.93 5.84
CA LEU A 169 -0.04 -0.77 6.72
C LEU A 169 -1.08 0.30 6.41
N GLY A 170 -1.11 1.33 7.24
CA GLY A 170 -2.02 2.47 7.07
C GLY A 170 -3.12 2.51 8.12
N ARG A 171 -3.92 3.57 8.07
CA ARG A 171 -4.90 3.85 9.12
C ARG A 171 -6.14 2.96 9.00
N VAL A 172 -6.47 2.51 7.80
CA VAL A 172 -7.63 1.61 7.58
C VAL A 172 -7.38 0.24 8.22
N THR A 173 -6.13 -0.22 8.23
CA THR A 173 -5.74 -1.52 8.81
C THR A 173 -5.35 -1.43 10.30
N SER A 174 -5.75 -0.37 11.01
CA SER A 174 -5.38 -0.16 12.42
C SER A 174 -6.36 -0.83 13.38
N GLY A 175 -5.84 -1.37 14.48
CA GLY A 175 -6.66 -2.00 15.53
C GLY A 175 -7.32 -3.30 15.06
N GLU A 176 -8.41 -3.66 15.74
CA GLU A 176 -9.15 -4.91 15.49
C GLU A 176 -9.73 -5.01 14.08
N GLY A 177 -10.13 -3.88 13.49
CA GLY A 177 -10.58 -3.83 12.10
C GLY A 177 -9.52 -4.32 11.10
N GLY A 178 -8.24 -4.03 11.37
CA GLY A 178 -7.12 -4.56 10.59
C GLY A 178 -6.99 -6.08 10.69
N SER A 179 -7.21 -6.64 11.89
CA SER A 179 -7.22 -8.10 12.09
C SER A 179 -8.34 -8.76 11.29
N ILE A 180 -9.54 -8.17 11.28
CA ILE A 180 -10.68 -8.68 10.50
C ILE A 180 -10.41 -8.64 9.00
N ILE A 181 -9.78 -7.57 8.49
CA ILE A 181 -9.36 -7.50 7.08
C ILE A 181 -8.44 -8.67 6.74
N ILE A 182 -7.44 -8.93 7.59
CA ILE A 182 -6.47 -10.02 7.38
C ILE A 182 -7.15 -11.39 7.45
N GLU A 183 -8.02 -11.60 8.44
CA GLU A 183 -8.79 -12.84 8.59
C GLU A 183 -9.61 -13.12 7.34
N LYS A 184 -10.40 -12.16 6.87
CA LYS A 184 -11.24 -12.33 5.67
C LYS A 184 -10.43 -12.47 4.39
N ALA A 185 -9.30 -11.79 4.26
CA ALA A 185 -8.41 -11.99 3.11
C ALA A 185 -7.85 -13.42 3.09
N ASN A 186 -7.43 -13.94 4.24
CA ASN A 186 -6.96 -15.33 4.37
C ASN A 186 -8.07 -16.35 4.11
N GLU A 187 -9.30 -16.10 4.56
CA GLU A 187 -10.44 -16.96 4.26
C GLU A 187 -10.67 -17.09 2.74
N VAL A 188 -10.65 -15.97 2.01
CA VAL A 188 -10.78 -15.97 0.54
C VAL A 188 -9.62 -16.72 -0.11
N LEU A 189 -8.38 -16.45 0.29
CA LEU A 189 -7.21 -17.14 -0.24
C LEU A 189 -7.29 -18.66 0.02
N ALA A 190 -7.66 -19.08 1.22
CA ALA A 190 -7.76 -20.50 1.55
C ALA A 190 -8.88 -21.22 0.79
N ALA A 191 -10.02 -20.56 0.57
CA ALA A 191 -11.16 -21.14 -0.12
C ALA A 191 -10.96 -21.21 -1.65
N GLU A 192 -10.47 -20.12 -2.24
CA GLU A 192 -10.46 -19.96 -3.71
C GLU A 192 -9.06 -20.12 -4.32
N PHE A 193 -7.99 -19.88 -3.55
CA PHE A 193 -6.60 -19.87 -4.02
C PHE A 193 -5.65 -20.62 -3.08
N PRO A 194 -5.90 -21.89 -2.74
CA PRO A 194 -5.18 -22.61 -1.68
C PRO A 194 -3.65 -22.66 -1.90
N GLU A 195 -3.19 -22.76 -3.16
CA GLU A 195 -1.77 -22.73 -3.47
C GLU A 195 -1.09 -21.38 -3.16
N LEU A 196 -1.84 -20.27 -3.26
CA LEU A 196 -1.36 -18.95 -2.87
C LEU A 196 -1.42 -18.77 -1.36
N ALA A 197 -2.48 -19.28 -0.71
CA ALA A 197 -2.62 -19.25 0.74
C ALA A 197 -1.45 -19.94 1.47
N GLU A 198 -0.89 -20.99 0.89
CA GLU A 198 0.29 -21.68 1.43
C GLU A 198 1.60 -20.88 1.26
N LYS A 199 1.66 -19.96 0.28
CA LYS A 199 2.89 -19.26 -0.13
C LYS A 199 2.96 -17.82 0.36
N ILE A 200 1.81 -17.18 0.53
CA ILE A 200 1.68 -15.75 0.86
C ILE A 200 1.26 -15.60 2.30
N GLU A 201 2.10 -14.92 3.07
CA GLU A 201 1.78 -14.53 4.44
C GLU A 201 1.43 -13.04 4.49
N ILE A 202 0.26 -12.71 5.02
CA ILE A 202 -0.14 -11.32 5.27
C ILE A 202 0.42 -10.87 6.62
N VAL A 203 1.17 -9.77 6.62
CA VAL A 203 1.91 -9.27 7.80
C VAL A 203 1.65 -7.79 8.02
N THR A 204 1.80 -7.33 9.26
CA THR A 204 1.72 -5.90 9.62
C THR A 204 3.03 -5.42 10.28
N PRO A 205 3.41 -4.13 10.15
CA PRO A 205 4.64 -3.63 10.74
C PRO A 205 4.60 -3.62 12.27
N ASN A 206 5.68 -4.06 12.92
CA ASN A 206 5.86 -3.90 14.36
C ASN A 206 6.12 -2.42 14.73
N GLU A 207 5.71 -1.99 15.93
CA GLU A 207 5.81 -0.59 16.37
C GLU A 207 7.24 -0.02 16.36
N LYS A 208 8.25 -0.87 16.51
CA LYS A 208 9.67 -0.49 16.56
C LYS A 208 10.23 -0.06 15.20
N ASP A 209 9.62 -0.51 14.11
CA ASP A 209 10.14 -0.36 12.74
C ASP A 209 9.68 0.93 12.03
N LYS A 210 8.61 1.56 12.52
CA LYS A 210 7.83 2.57 11.78
C LYS A 210 8.53 3.93 11.53
N ARG A 211 9.50 4.36 12.34
CA ARG A 211 9.98 5.77 12.30
C ARG A 211 11.35 6.00 11.66
N HIS A 212 12.24 5.00 11.64
CA HIS A 212 13.59 5.16 11.09
C HIS A 212 13.87 4.26 9.89
N GLY A 213 13.06 3.22 9.65
CA GLY A 213 13.30 2.22 8.60
C GLY A 213 13.32 2.81 7.18
N GLN A 214 12.37 3.67 6.84
CA GLN A 214 12.29 4.28 5.50
C GLN A 214 13.50 5.18 5.19
N ALA A 215 13.93 6.02 6.14
CA ALA A 215 15.09 6.88 5.95
C ALA A 215 16.38 6.06 5.76
N VAL A 216 16.54 4.97 6.54
CA VAL A 216 17.67 4.04 6.40
C VAL A 216 17.61 3.30 5.06
N ALA A 217 16.44 2.81 4.67
CA ALA A 217 16.23 2.14 3.38
C ALA A 217 16.58 3.09 2.22
N ALA A 218 16.02 4.30 2.21
CA ALA A 218 16.34 5.32 1.20
C ALA A 218 17.83 5.65 1.14
N ALA A 219 18.50 5.77 2.30
CA ALA A 219 19.94 6.06 2.37
C ALA A 219 20.81 4.90 1.86
N SER A 220 20.29 3.68 1.80
CA SER A 220 21.01 2.50 1.31
C SER A 220 21.04 2.38 -0.21
N LEU A 221 20.13 3.06 -0.91
CA LEU A 221 19.94 2.93 -2.36
C LEU A 221 21.08 3.52 -3.21
N PRO A 222 21.60 4.74 -2.92
CA PRO A 222 22.67 5.31 -3.72
C PRO A 222 23.93 4.44 -3.62
N SER A 223 24.30 3.82 -4.73
CA SER A 223 25.56 3.08 -4.81
C SER A 223 26.73 4.05 -4.64
N VAL A 224 27.41 3.96 -3.50
CA VAL A 224 28.71 4.61 -3.34
C VAL A 224 29.67 3.86 -4.26
N ARG A 225 30.08 4.49 -5.36
CA ARG A 225 31.22 3.96 -6.13
C ARG A 225 32.37 3.80 -5.14
N GLN A 226 32.88 2.58 -4.98
CA GLN A 226 34.21 2.41 -4.43
C GLN A 226 35.16 3.08 -5.42
N ASN A 227 35.42 4.37 -5.23
CA ASN A 227 36.59 4.97 -5.84
C ASN A 227 37.79 4.39 -5.07
N ASP A 228 38.54 3.54 -5.76
CA ASP A 228 39.99 3.35 -5.64
C ASP A 228 40.62 3.91 -4.36
N PHE A 229 40.40 3.24 -3.22
CA PHE A 229 41.38 3.29 -2.12
C PHE A 229 42.56 2.41 -2.53
N GLY A 230 43.31 2.89 -3.51
CA GLY A 230 44.38 2.15 -4.15
C GLY A 230 45.10 2.99 -5.18
N GLN A 231 45.70 4.11 -4.74
CA GLN A 231 47.10 4.48 -5.01
C GLN A 231 47.64 5.32 -3.84
#